data_AF-A0AAV6CR34-F1
#
_entry.id   AF-A0AAV6CR34-F1
#
_cell.length_a   1.000
_cell.length_b   1.000
_cell.length_c   1.000
_cell.angle_alpha   90.00
_cell.angle_beta   90.00
_cell.angle_gamma   90.00
#
_symmetry.space_group_name_H-M   'P 1'
#
loop_
_entity.id
_entity.type
_entity.pdbx_description
1 polymer ?
#
loop_
_entity_poly.entity_id
_entity_poly.type
_entity_poly.pdbx_seq_one_letter_code
_entity_poly.pdbx_strand_id
1 'polypeptide(L)'
;MISRHPSPDTQRLIDELAKPPRLWERWRPSAEKLHLLRQIGQRDEPAAIPGILKFALSHQPATRTEAAKAIERLLQHVPLADVPILDEMLRGHYYGMDALPWGRPLESLDLNRFAPLGTLSVPLLAVATCNWNGYVRASAIEWLGRAQDVRALPFLVLRLNDWVPEVRAAAAAALAAWIRADRAQEFATVLPLVARLEEKKRGSHAVFLASVRTLLARDECRNVLLACVASPDIRVRRFAFGVAMEAPSTELVHLLERALGDPDTSIRLWAAQAVSSRPPDRSLLGAIQLMEHDHLMPVRREALRWHVRQSGDAREQALEVALLDPHPSMAAEARYYLSESSPRDFAPFYRRALAVAEGRALVGTLTGLGETGGASDGVLLRPYLSHTSPRVRAAALRAFARITPEAPADLFLAALHDTSSRVSGTARRLFPKGRVLTARPQIMEAYEQGVERHVRVNAFGLLTQVNRWDTLPLLLQALEHPDPHVA
;
A
#
# COMPACT_ATOMS: atom_id res chain seq x y z
N MET A 1 -10.27 12.60 3.55
CA MET A 1 -9.84 13.59 2.56
C MET A 1 -10.67 14.84 2.77
N ILE A 2 -10.06 15.90 3.28
CA ILE A 2 -10.71 17.20 3.46
C ILE A 2 -11.18 17.80 2.13
N SER A 3 -12.27 18.56 2.16
CA SER A 3 -12.73 19.33 0.99
C SER A 3 -11.73 20.43 0.64
N ARG A 4 -11.57 20.71 -0.67
CA ARG A 4 -10.76 21.83 -1.17
C ARG A 4 -11.50 23.17 -1.16
N HIS A 5 -12.82 23.15 -0.99
CA HIS A 5 -13.67 24.34 -0.97
C HIS A 5 -14.60 24.31 0.24
N PRO A 6 -14.88 25.48 0.86
CA PRO A 6 -15.87 25.58 1.92
C PRO A 6 -17.28 25.28 1.39
N SER A 7 -18.17 24.83 2.27
CA SER A 7 -19.59 24.68 1.94
C SER A 7 -20.21 26.04 1.59
N PRO A 8 -21.35 26.08 0.87
CA PRO A 8 -22.04 27.33 0.56
C PRO A 8 -22.40 28.17 1.81
N ASP A 9 -22.63 27.52 2.95
CA ASP A 9 -22.94 28.20 4.21
C ASP A 9 -21.70 28.84 4.82
N THR A 10 -20.59 28.10 4.85
CA THR A 10 -19.31 28.62 5.32
C THR A 10 -18.79 29.72 4.41
N GLN A 11 -18.94 29.58 3.09
CA GLN A 11 -18.58 30.62 2.13
C GLN A 11 -19.38 31.90 2.37
N ARG A 12 -20.69 31.80 2.62
CA ARG A 12 -21.53 32.96 2.99
C ARG A 12 -21.00 33.67 4.24
N LEU A 13 -20.59 32.94 5.28
CA LEU A 13 -19.99 33.54 6.48
C LEU A 13 -18.67 34.26 6.18
N ILE A 14 -17.83 33.69 5.30
CA ILE A 14 -16.58 34.30 4.86
C ILE A 14 -16.84 35.59 4.08
N ASP A 15 -17.83 35.57 3.17
CA ASP A 15 -18.21 36.72 2.36
C ASP A 15 -18.77 37.86 3.23
N GLU A 16 -19.62 37.54 4.21
CA GLU A 16 -20.11 38.49 5.22
C GLU A 16 -18.97 39.09 6.03
N LEU A 17 -18.02 38.27 6.47
CA LEU A 17 -16.84 38.72 7.21
C LEU A 17 -15.93 39.63 6.38
N ALA A 18 -15.86 39.41 5.05
CA ALA A 18 -15.03 40.17 4.12
C ALA A 18 -15.57 41.57 3.81
N LYS A 19 -16.81 41.90 4.20
CA LYS A 19 -17.39 43.23 3.96
C LYS A 19 -16.55 44.35 4.62
N PRO A 20 -16.38 45.50 3.93
CA PRO A 20 -15.58 46.60 4.45
C PRO A 20 -16.16 47.11 5.77
N PRO A 21 -15.31 47.47 6.77
CA PRO A 21 -15.79 48.01 8.03
C PRO A 21 -16.61 49.28 7.81
N ARG A 22 -17.67 49.45 8.62
CA ARG A 22 -18.37 50.73 8.71
C ARG A 22 -17.41 51.79 9.26
N LEU A 23 -17.61 53.07 8.92
CA LEU A 23 -16.71 54.18 9.28
C LEU A 23 -16.31 54.21 10.78
N TRP A 24 -17.23 53.86 11.67
CA TRP A 24 -17.02 53.82 13.13
C TRP A 24 -16.32 52.54 13.64
N GLU A 25 -16.30 51.45 12.87
CA GLU A 25 -15.62 50.19 13.21
C GLU A 25 -14.11 50.23 12.97
N ARG A 26 -13.60 51.33 12.38
CA ARG A 26 -12.15 51.54 12.21
C ARG A 26 -11.42 51.64 13.55
N TRP A 27 -12.12 52.07 14.60
CA TRP A 27 -11.53 52.38 15.92
C TRP A 27 -11.82 51.32 17.00
N ARG A 28 -12.83 50.46 16.80
CA ARG A 28 -13.15 49.32 17.68
C ARG A 28 -13.58 48.11 16.85
N PRO A 29 -13.18 46.88 17.23
CA PRO A 29 -13.65 45.67 16.55
C PRO A 29 -15.17 45.54 16.71
N SER A 30 -15.89 45.26 15.62
CA SER A 30 -17.33 45.00 15.73
C SER A 30 -17.56 43.63 16.39
N ALA A 31 -18.49 43.58 17.35
CA ALA A 31 -18.88 42.33 18.00
C ALA A 31 -19.35 41.28 16.99
N GLU A 32 -19.96 41.74 15.88
CA GLU A 32 -20.36 40.95 14.73
C GLU A 32 -19.18 40.25 14.05
N LYS A 33 -18.07 40.94 13.76
CA LYS A 33 -16.87 40.32 13.17
C LYS A 33 -16.27 39.24 14.07
N LEU A 34 -16.19 39.51 15.37
CA LEU A 34 -15.73 38.51 16.34
C LEU A 34 -16.68 37.33 16.46
N HIS A 35 -17.99 37.54 16.25
CA HIS A 35 -18.98 36.47 16.19
C HIS A 35 -18.83 35.62 14.93
N LEU A 36 -18.69 36.23 13.75
CA LEU A 36 -18.48 35.53 12.49
C LEU A 36 -17.20 34.68 12.50
N LEU A 37 -16.08 35.22 12.99
CA LEU A 37 -14.84 34.45 13.15
C LEU A 37 -15.03 33.21 14.05
N ARG A 38 -15.78 33.36 15.15
CA ARG A 38 -16.10 32.23 16.03
C ARG A 38 -16.99 31.21 15.35
N GLN A 39 -18.02 31.64 14.62
CA GLN A 39 -18.90 30.74 13.87
C GLN A 39 -18.14 29.97 12.79
N ILE A 40 -17.25 30.63 12.03
CA ILE A 40 -16.43 29.98 11.01
C ILE A 40 -15.48 28.96 11.65
N GLY A 41 -14.82 29.33 12.76
CA GLY A 41 -13.93 28.41 13.48
C GLY A 41 -14.63 27.23 14.18
N GLN A 42 -15.96 27.25 14.26
CA GLN A 42 -16.78 26.12 14.75
C GLN A 42 -17.26 25.22 13.60
N ARG A 43 -16.93 25.57 12.34
CA ARG A 43 -17.18 24.69 11.19
C ARG A 43 -16.05 23.67 11.12
N ASP A 44 -16.37 22.40 10.86
CA ASP A 44 -15.35 21.36 10.62
C ASP A 44 -14.85 21.41 9.17
N GLU A 45 -14.51 22.62 8.69
CA GLU A 45 -14.20 22.90 7.30
C GLU A 45 -12.86 23.66 7.15
N PRO A 46 -11.71 22.95 7.15
CA PRO A 46 -10.39 23.57 7.00
C PRO A 46 -10.22 24.42 5.73
N ALA A 47 -11.06 24.21 4.72
CA ALA A 47 -11.13 25.04 3.52
C ALA A 47 -11.53 26.50 3.78
N ALA A 48 -12.01 26.83 4.98
CA ALA A 48 -12.28 28.20 5.40
C ALA A 48 -11.03 29.00 5.81
N ILE A 49 -9.92 28.31 6.14
CA ILE A 49 -8.67 28.95 6.60
C ILE A 49 -8.19 30.08 5.67
N PRO A 50 -8.12 29.89 4.34
CA PRO A 50 -7.67 30.95 3.44
C PRO A 50 -8.52 32.22 3.54
N GLY A 51 -9.84 32.09 3.65
CA GLY A 51 -10.78 33.21 3.73
C GLY A 51 -10.67 34.04 5.01
N ILE A 52 -10.20 33.43 6.11
CA ILE A 52 -10.07 34.10 7.41
C ILE A 52 -8.63 34.48 7.78
N LEU A 53 -7.63 34.01 7.04
CA LEU A 53 -6.21 34.21 7.36
C LEU A 53 -5.82 35.68 7.46
N LYS A 54 -6.34 36.54 6.57
CA LYS A 54 -6.05 37.99 6.58
C LYS A 54 -6.42 38.66 7.91
N PHE A 55 -7.41 38.15 8.64
CA PHE A 55 -7.83 38.71 9.92
C PHE A 55 -6.85 38.39 11.06
N ALA A 56 -6.06 37.32 10.93
CA ALA A 56 -4.96 37.01 11.84
C ALA A 56 -3.78 37.99 11.71
N LEU A 57 -3.81 38.89 10.72
CA LEU A 57 -2.83 39.97 10.54
C LEU A 57 -3.42 41.36 10.80
N SER A 58 -4.66 41.41 11.29
CA SER A 58 -5.34 42.64 11.67
C SER A 58 -4.54 43.43 12.72
N HIS A 59 -4.55 44.75 12.59
CA HIS A 59 -3.98 45.66 13.58
C HIS A 59 -4.77 45.59 14.91
N GLN A 60 -6.06 45.24 14.86
CA GLN A 60 -6.91 45.12 16.03
C GLN A 60 -6.58 43.81 16.80
N PRO A 61 -6.11 43.88 18.06
CA PRO A 61 -5.70 42.69 18.81
C PRO A 61 -6.80 41.65 19.03
N ALA A 62 -8.04 42.09 19.27
CA ALA A 62 -9.18 41.19 19.47
C ALA A 62 -9.50 40.37 18.20
N THR A 63 -9.59 41.04 17.05
CA THR A 63 -9.83 40.40 15.74
C THR A 63 -8.73 39.41 15.40
N ARG A 64 -7.46 39.80 15.63
CA ARG A 64 -6.30 38.94 15.44
C ARG A 64 -6.37 37.68 16.30
N THR A 65 -6.70 37.84 17.58
CA THR A 65 -6.80 36.73 18.53
C THR A 65 -7.94 35.78 18.20
N GLU A 66 -9.12 36.28 17.86
CA GLU A 66 -10.27 35.43 17.49
C GLU A 66 -10.03 34.71 16.15
N ALA A 67 -9.40 35.36 15.18
CA ALA A 67 -8.99 34.69 13.93
C ALA A 67 -7.97 33.57 14.19
N ALA A 68 -7.00 33.79 15.08
CA ALA A 68 -6.02 32.77 15.46
C ALA A 68 -6.69 31.55 16.12
N LYS A 69 -7.64 31.77 17.05
CA LYS A 69 -8.45 30.71 17.66
C LYS A 69 -9.29 29.95 16.63
N ALA A 70 -9.88 30.67 15.68
CA ALA A 70 -10.67 30.04 14.62
C ALA A 70 -9.79 29.13 13.74
N ILE A 71 -8.63 29.61 13.31
CA ILE A 71 -7.68 28.82 12.51
C ILE A 71 -7.15 27.62 13.30
N GLU A 72 -6.85 27.78 14.59
CA GLU A 72 -6.45 26.67 15.46
C GLU A 72 -7.51 25.56 15.48
N ARG A 73 -8.77 25.90 15.71
CA ARG A 73 -9.88 24.91 15.71
C ARG A 73 -10.00 24.23 14.35
N LEU A 74 -9.93 24.98 13.26
CA LEU A 74 -9.99 24.41 11.91
C LEU A 74 -8.84 23.42 11.67
N LEU A 75 -7.62 23.73 12.12
CA LEU A 75 -6.47 22.84 11.99
C LEU A 75 -6.58 21.56 12.83
N GLN A 76 -7.22 21.61 14.00
CA GLN A 76 -7.44 20.42 14.85
C GLN A 76 -8.29 19.35 14.16
N HIS A 77 -9.13 19.74 13.20
CA HIS A 77 -9.99 18.82 12.44
C HIS A 77 -9.33 18.29 11.17
N VAL A 78 -8.07 18.64 10.88
CA VAL A 78 -7.34 18.17 9.70
C VAL A 78 -6.70 16.81 10.01
N PRO A 79 -7.14 15.71 9.38
CA PRO A 79 -6.44 14.43 9.54
C PRO A 79 -5.00 14.56 9.05
N LEU A 80 -4.06 13.93 9.76
CA LEU A 80 -2.64 14.01 9.41
C LEU A 80 -2.34 13.63 7.95
N ALA A 81 -3.08 12.65 7.41
CA ALA A 81 -2.96 12.19 6.02
C ALA A 81 -3.31 13.28 4.99
N ASP A 82 -4.14 14.25 5.39
CA ASP A 82 -4.68 15.33 4.56
C ASP A 82 -3.88 16.65 4.70
N VAL A 83 -2.89 16.72 5.60
CA VAL A 83 -2.00 17.90 5.72
C VAL A 83 -1.32 18.30 4.39
N PRO A 84 -0.86 17.37 3.53
CA PRO A 84 -0.35 17.75 2.20
C PRO A 84 -1.41 18.38 1.28
N ILE A 85 -2.69 18.01 1.43
CA ILE A 85 -3.80 18.58 0.64
C ILE A 85 -4.09 20.00 1.14
N LEU A 86 -4.08 20.19 2.45
CA LEU A 86 -4.16 21.51 3.07
C LEU A 86 -3.04 22.44 2.57
N ASP A 87 -1.79 21.95 2.50
CA ASP A 87 -0.66 22.73 1.96
C ASP A 87 -0.87 23.15 0.51
N GLU A 88 -1.32 22.22 -0.34
CA GLU A 88 -1.61 22.50 -1.75
C GLU A 88 -2.72 23.55 -1.89
N MET A 89 -3.81 23.41 -1.11
CA MET A 89 -4.93 24.34 -1.10
C MET A 89 -4.51 25.74 -0.65
N LEU A 90 -3.78 25.84 0.47
CA LEU A 90 -3.30 27.12 0.98
C LEU A 90 -2.36 27.80 -0.01
N ARG A 91 -1.44 27.02 -0.62
CA ARG A 91 -0.51 27.52 -1.63
C ARG A 91 -1.22 28.06 -2.86
N GLY A 92 -2.25 27.36 -3.35
CA GLY A 92 -3.06 27.81 -4.49
C GLY A 92 -3.78 29.14 -4.22
N HIS A 93 -4.24 29.36 -2.98
CA HIS A 93 -4.90 30.61 -2.59
C HIS A 93 -3.95 31.82 -2.59
N TYR A 94 -2.66 31.62 -2.25
CA TYR A 94 -1.70 32.71 -2.27
C TYR A 94 -1.26 33.17 -3.68
N TYR A 95 -1.57 32.42 -4.74
CA TYR A 95 -1.34 32.87 -6.12
C TYR A 95 -2.39 33.90 -6.59
N GLY A 96 -3.53 34.01 -5.91
CA GLY A 96 -4.48 35.10 -6.10
C GLY A 96 -4.01 36.35 -5.33
N MET A 97 -3.87 37.48 -6.02
CA MET A 97 -3.29 38.74 -5.51
C MET A 97 -4.09 39.45 -4.37
N ASP A 98 -4.95 38.76 -3.62
CA ASP A 98 -5.86 39.37 -2.63
C ASP A 98 -5.57 38.93 -1.17
N ALA A 99 -4.38 38.40 -0.89
CA ALA A 99 -4.16 37.58 0.30
C ALA A 99 -4.04 38.33 1.66
N LEU A 100 -4.07 39.66 1.74
CA LEU A 100 -3.93 40.41 3.01
C LEU A 100 -4.75 41.72 3.07
N PRO A 101 -4.96 42.34 4.26
CA PRO A 101 -5.83 43.52 4.43
C PRO A 101 -5.42 44.81 3.69
N TRP A 102 -4.41 44.76 2.81
CA TRP A 102 -3.76 45.93 2.20
C TRP A 102 -3.33 45.72 0.73
N GLY A 103 -3.76 44.63 0.08
CA GLY A 103 -3.44 44.38 -1.34
C GLY A 103 -1.98 44.02 -1.63
N ARG A 104 -1.23 43.52 -0.63
CA ARG A 104 0.17 43.05 -0.80
C ARG A 104 0.36 41.63 -0.25
N PRO A 105 1.33 40.84 -0.75
CA PRO A 105 1.59 39.49 -0.23
C PRO A 105 2.17 39.51 1.19
N LEU A 106 2.02 38.40 1.92
CA LEU A 106 2.65 38.19 3.23
C LEU A 106 4.17 38.14 3.09
N GLU A 107 4.88 38.90 3.92
CA GLU A 107 6.34 38.92 4.00
C GLU A 107 6.84 38.34 5.32
N SER A 108 8.11 37.94 5.38
CA SER A 108 8.69 37.31 6.59
C SER A 108 8.62 38.21 7.83
N LEU A 109 8.75 39.52 7.66
CA LEU A 109 8.69 40.48 8.77
C LEU A 109 7.30 40.59 9.39
N ASP A 110 6.24 40.33 8.62
CA ASP A 110 4.86 40.38 9.11
C ASP A 110 4.57 39.26 10.13
N LEU A 111 5.36 38.17 10.13
CA LEU A 111 5.25 37.08 11.12
C LEU A 111 5.51 37.56 12.56
N ASN A 112 6.24 38.66 12.75
CA ASN A 112 6.43 39.28 14.08
C ASN A 112 5.11 39.68 14.74
N ARG A 113 4.05 39.91 13.95
CA ARG A 113 2.71 40.22 14.46
C ARG A 113 2.05 39.04 15.18
N PHE A 114 2.58 37.83 15.00
CA PHE A 114 2.10 36.64 15.71
C PHE A 114 2.71 36.49 17.10
N ALA A 115 3.86 37.11 17.37
CA ALA A 115 4.55 36.96 18.66
C ALA A 115 3.67 37.29 19.89
N PRO A 116 2.84 38.36 19.89
CA PRO A 116 1.97 38.67 21.03
C PRO A 116 0.86 37.66 21.29
N LEU A 117 0.63 36.69 20.38
CA LEU A 117 -0.43 35.68 20.52
C LEU A 117 -0.01 34.47 21.37
N GLY A 118 1.24 34.42 21.84
CA GLY A 118 1.73 33.30 22.65
C GLY A 118 1.58 31.97 21.91
N THR A 119 0.95 30.99 22.54
CA THR A 119 0.74 29.64 21.98
C THR A 119 -0.16 29.62 20.74
N LEU A 120 -1.00 30.65 20.53
CA LEU A 120 -1.84 30.79 19.34
C LEU A 120 -1.04 31.24 18.10
N SER A 121 0.24 31.57 18.25
CA SER A 121 1.12 31.84 17.11
C SER A 121 1.46 30.57 16.32
N VAL A 122 1.50 29.40 16.97
CA VAL A 122 1.93 28.13 16.35
C VAL A 122 1.00 27.71 15.19
N PRO A 123 -0.34 27.69 15.33
CA PRO A 123 -1.24 27.37 14.22
C PRO A 123 -1.11 28.34 13.03
N LEU A 124 -0.86 29.63 13.30
CA LEU A 124 -0.68 30.64 12.26
C LEU A 124 0.64 30.46 11.52
N LEU A 125 1.72 30.21 12.26
CA LEU A 125 3.03 29.92 11.70
C LEU A 125 3.02 28.61 10.89
N ALA A 126 2.29 27.59 11.36
CA ALA A 126 2.05 26.36 10.61
C ALA A 126 1.41 26.65 9.24
N VAL A 127 0.34 27.45 9.20
CA VAL A 127 -0.27 27.91 7.94
C VAL A 127 0.70 28.74 7.09
N ALA A 128 1.56 29.55 7.70
CA ALA A 128 2.59 30.32 6.99
C ALA A 128 3.66 29.42 6.33
N THR A 129 3.91 28.20 6.82
CA THR A 129 4.77 27.22 6.12
C THR A 129 4.18 26.70 4.80
N CYS A 130 2.90 26.96 4.54
CA CYS A 130 2.23 26.64 3.28
C CYS A 130 2.25 27.81 2.28
N ASN A 131 2.91 28.92 2.63
CA ASN A 131 2.98 30.10 1.77
C ASN A 131 3.73 29.81 0.46
N TRP A 132 3.35 30.48 -0.63
CA TRP A 132 4.03 30.40 -1.92
C TRP A 132 5.49 30.91 -1.86
N ASN A 133 5.76 31.93 -1.04
CA ASN A 133 7.06 32.54 -0.87
C ASN A 133 7.96 31.69 0.05
N GLY A 134 9.10 31.23 -0.47
CA GLY A 134 10.07 30.42 0.26
C GLY A 134 10.69 31.11 1.49
N TYR A 135 10.87 32.43 1.45
CA TYR A 135 11.40 33.20 2.59
C TYR A 135 10.43 33.25 3.77
N VAL A 136 9.13 33.35 3.49
CA VAL A 136 8.08 33.29 4.53
C VAL A 136 8.07 31.90 5.14
N ARG A 137 8.15 30.85 4.32
CA ARG A 137 8.21 29.47 4.80
C ARG A 137 9.43 29.23 5.70
N ALA A 138 10.62 29.63 5.26
CA ALA A 138 11.85 29.49 6.02
C ALA A 138 11.75 30.22 7.38
N SER A 139 11.29 31.47 7.38
CA SER A 139 11.11 32.23 8.61
C SER A 139 10.08 31.57 9.54
N ALA A 140 8.93 31.13 9.01
CA ALA A 140 7.93 30.43 9.82
C ALA A 140 8.48 29.15 10.46
N ILE A 141 9.28 28.37 9.71
CA ILE A 141 9.95 27.17 10.23
C ILE A 141 10.90 27.50 11.38
N GLU A 142 11.69 28.57 11.27
CA GLU A 142 12.60 28.99 12.34
C GLU A 142 11.84 29.35 13.62
N TRP A 143 10.73 30.08 13.50
CA TRP A 143 9.85 30.40 14.63
C TRP A 143 9.26 29.14 15.26
N LEU A 144 8.74 28.22 14.44
CA LEU A 144 8.18 26.95 14.91
C LEU A 144 9.23 26.07 15.60
N GLY A 145 10.47 26.04 15.08
CA GLY A 145 11.58 25.29 15.68
C GLY A 145 11.93 25.78 17.08
N ARG A 146 11.83 27.09 17.33
CA ARG A 146 12.05 27.69 18.67
C ARG A 146 10.88 27.44 19.62
N ALA A 147 9.65 27.38 19.11
CA ALA A 147 8.46 27.17 19.92
C ALA A 147 8.38 25.75 20.53
N GLN A 148 8.98 24.74 19.86
CA GLN A 148 8.96 23.34 20.29
C GLN A 148 7.56 22.81 20.68
N ASP A 149 6.55 23.20 19.90
CA ASP A 149 5.16 22.78 20.09
C ASP A 149 4.79 21.63 19.14
N VAL A 150 4.18 20.57 19.67
CA VAL A 150 3.85 19.34 18.91
C VAL A 150 2.96 19.61 17.70
N ARG A 151 2.12 20.66 17.76
CA ARG A 151 1.24 21.08 16.66
C ARG A 151 2.03 21.52 15.41
N ALA A 152 3.31 21.86 15.56
CA ALA A 152 4.18 22.24 14.46
C ALA A 152 4.71 21.03 13.67
N LEU A 153 4.82 19.86 14.29
CA LEU A 153 5.50 18.69 13.71
C LEU A 153 4.99 18.29 12.32
N PRO A 154 3.67 18.21 12.05
CA PRO A 154 3.17 17.82 10.73
C PRO A 154 3.68 18.73 9.62
N PHE A 155 3.73 20.03 9.90
CA PHE A 155 4.14 21.06 8.95
C PHE A 155 5.65 21.06 8.76
N LEU A 156 6.42 20.92 9.83
CA LEU A 156 7.88 20.78 9.75
C LEU A 156 8.29 19.55 8.93
N VAL A 157 7.68 18.38 9.19
CA VAL A 157 7.95 17.14 8.43
C VAL A 157 7.60 17.32 6.96
N LEU A 158 6.48 17.98 6.65
CA LEU A 158 6.10 18.27 5.27
C LEU A 158 7.16 19.11 4.54
N ARG A 159 7.82 20.03 5.24
CA ARG A 159 8.85 20.93 4.67
C ARG A 159 10.20 20.26 4.41
N LEU A 160 10.43 19.04 4.92
CA LEU A 160 11.60 18.24 4.50
C LEU A 160 11.59 17.92 3.00
N ASN A 161 10.42 17.93 2.35
CA ASN A 161 10.27 17.69 0.92
C ASN A 161 9.85 18.95 0.13
N ASP A 162 10.23 20.14 0.61
CA ASP A 162 10.05 21.41 -0.09
C ASP A 162 10.92 21.48 -1.36
N TRP A 163 10.52 22.28 -2.35
CA TRP A 163 11.32 22.46 -3.57
C TRP A 163 12.54 23.36 -3.35
N VAL A 164 12.47 24.27 -2.37
CA VAL A 164 13.58 25.18 -2.01
C VAL A 164 14.55 24.46 -1.07
N PRO A 165 15.84 24.29 -1.43
CA PRO A 165 16.84 23.63 -0.58
C PRO A 165 16.99 24.26 0.82
N GLU A 166 16.96 25.59 0.91
CA GLU A 166 17.10 26.34 2.15
C GLU A 166 15.93 26.07 3.11
N VAL A 167 14.72 25.93 2.57
CA VAL A 167 13.53 25.58 3.35
C VAL A 167 13.63 24.15 3.88
N ARG A 168 14.15 23.21 3.08
CA ARG A 168 14.41 21.84 3.55
C ARG A 168 15.45 21.81 4.67
N ALA A 169 16.53 22.57 4.52
CA ALA A 169 17.59 22.68 5.53
C ALA A 169 17.06 23.28 6.84
N ALA A 170 16.26 24.35 6.76
CA ALA A 170 15.60 24.94 7.92
C ALA A 170 14.67 23.94 8.63
N ALA A 171 13.89 23.16 7.86
CA ALA A 171 13.01 22.13 8.42
C ALA A 171 13.78 21.02 9.14
N ALA A 172 14.88 20.55 8.53
CA ALA A 172 15.76 19.55 9.14
C ALA A 172 16.39 20.07 10.44
N ALA A 173 16.87 21.33 10.45
CA ALA A 173 17.42 21.95 11.64
C ALA A 173 16.38 22.11 12.76
N ALA A 174 15.16 22.54 12.42
CA ALA A 174 14.06 22.65 13.38
C ALA A 174 13.67 21.27 13.97
N LEU A 175 13.65 20.23 13.14
CA LEU A 175 13.31 18.86 13.58
C LEU A 175 14.42 18.18 14.36
N ALA A 176 15.69 18.57 14.22
CA ALA A 176 16.79 17.98 14.97
C ALA A 176 16.57 18.07 16.50
N ALA A 177 15.97 19.17 16.97
CA ALA A 177 15.65 19.35 18.39
C ALA A 177 14.52 18.43 18.91
N TRP A 178 13.75 17.82 18.00
CA TRP A 178 12.67 16.88 18.32
C TRP A 178 13.13 15.42 18.40
N ILE A 179 14.31 15.09 17.86
CA ILE A 179 14.83 13.73 17.85
C ILE A 179 15.42 13.38 19.23
N ARG A 180 14.54 13.13 20.20
CA ARG A 180 14.89 12.85 21.60
C ARG A 180 13.96 11.79 22.19
N ALA A 181 14.48 10.96 23.08
CA ALA A 181 13.75 9.84 23.66
C ALA A 181 12.54 10.30 24.51
N ASP A 182 12.69 11.38 25.27
CA ASP A 182 11.63 11.97 26.10
C ASP A 182 10.45 12.53 25.28
N ARG A 183 10.63 12.75 23.97
CA ARG A 183 9.60 13.21 23.03
C ARG A 183 9.18 12.15 22.01
N ALA A 184 9.64 10.90 22.15
CA ALA A 184 9.39 9.86 21.16
C ALA A 184 7.89 9.61 20.94
N GLN A 185 7.09 9.66 22.01
CA GLN A 185 5.63 9.49 21.92
C GLN A 185 4.95 10.61 21.12
N GLU A 186 5.35 11.87 21.37
CA GLU A 186 4.85 13.04 20.62
C GLU A 186 5.24 12.94 19.14
N PHE A 187 6.49 12.57 18.88
CA PHE A 187 7.01 12.42 17.51
C PHE A 187 6.36 11.25 16.76
N ALA A 188 6.04 10.15 17.47
CA ALA A 188 5.38 8.98 16.87
C ALA A 188 4.05 9.35 16.20
N THR A 189 3.36 10.39 16.69
CA THR A 189 2.10 10.87 16.10
C THR A 189 2.25 11.31 14.65
N VAL A 190 3.44 11.76 14.22
CA VAL A 190 3.70 12.23 12.85
C VAL A 190 4.38 11.20 11.96
N LEU A 191 4.62 9.97 12.44
CA LEU A 191 5.22 8.90 11.64
C LEU A 191 4.50 8.59 10.32
N PRO A 192 3.16 8.72 10.18
CA PRO A 192 2.52 8.57 8.88
C PRO A 192 3.07 9.53 7.82
N LEU A 193 3.48 10.76 8.19
CA LEU A 193 4.13 11.69 7.26
C LEU A 193 5.61 11.36 7.07
N VAL A 194 6.32 10.94 8.12
CA VAL A 194 7.73 10.54 8.03
C VAL A 194 7.88 9.34 7.09
N ALA A 195 7.06 8.30 7.25
CA ALA A 195 7.10 7.10 6.40
C ALA A 195 6.81 7.44 4.93
N ARG A 196 5.97 8.45 4.65
CA ARG A 196 5.74 8.92 3.27
C ARG A 196 6.97 9.56 2.63
N LEU A 197 7.95 10.03 3.41
CA LEU A 197 9.19 10.59 2.86
C LEU A 197 10.04 9.54 2.16
N GLU A 198 9.93 8.25 2.52
CA GLU A 198 10.65 7.15 1.86
C GLU A 198 10.33 7.08 0.35
N GLU A 199 9.15 7.54 -0.06
CA GLU A 199 8.70 7.56 -1.46
C GLU A 199 9.01 8.89 -2.19
N LYS A 200 9.51 9.91 -1.48
CA LYS A 200 9.71 11.25 -2.05
C LYS A 200 11.13 11.45 -2.58
N LYS A 201 11.22 12.16 -3.71
CA LYS A 201 12.47 12.30 -4.48
C LYS A 201 12.97 13.74 -4.65
N ARG A 202 12.32 14.76 -4.07
CA ARG A 202 12.73 16.17 -4.23
C ARG A 202 13.99 16.54 -3.43
N GLY A 203 14.44 15.66 -2.55
CA GLY A 203 15.66 15.76 -1.77
C GLY A 203 16.02 14.39 -1.19
N SER A 204 17.24 14.25 -0.68
CA SER A 204 17.62 13.06 0.09
C SER A 204 17.06 13.17 1.51
N HIS A 205 16.22 12.21 1.89
CA HIS A 205 15.63 12.12 3.23
C HIS A 205 16.35 11.10 4.12
N ALA A 206 17.38 10.43 3.59
CA ALA A 206 18.03 9.30 4.23
C ALA A 206 18.62 9.64 5.62
N VAL A 207 19.27 10.80 5.76
CA VAL A 207 19.88 11.24 7.03
C VAL A 207 18.81 11.44 8.11
N PHE A 208 17.72 12.11 7.77
CA PHE A 208 16.61 12.34 8.69
C PHE A 208 15.92 11.03 9.06
N LEU A 209 15.60 10.19 8.07
CA LEU A 209 14.99 8.89 8.30
C LEU A 209 15.87 8.00 9.19
N ALA A 210 17.18 7.98 8.95
CA ALA A 210 18.14 7.26 9.79
C ALA A 210 18.11 7.78 11.24
N SER A 211 18.03 9.10 11.44
CA SER A 211 17.95 9.69 12.79
C SER A 211 16.67 9.28 13.52
N VAL A 212 15.54 9.18 12.81
CA VAL A 212 14.27 8.67 13.38
C VAL A 212 14.37 7.18 13.71
N ARG A 213 14.98 6.37 12.82
CA ARG A 213 15.22 4.94 13.07
C ARG A 213 16.09 4.74 14.30
N THR A 214 17.20 5.46 14.41
CA THR A 214 18.11 5.44 15.56
C THR A 214 17.40 5.85 16.85
N LEU A 215 16.52 6.87 16.82
CA LEU A 215 15.73 7.26 17.98
C LEU A 215 14.82 6.11 18.44
N LEU A 216 14.02 5.56 17.55
CA LEU A 216 13.04 4.52 17.88
C LEU A 216 13.69 3.19 18.28
N ALA A 217 14.92 2.91 17.81
CA ALA A 217 15.68 1.72 18.18
C ALA A 217 16.24 1.77 19.61
N ARG A 218 16.19 2.92 20.30
CA ARG A 218 16.66 3.05 21.68
C ARG A 218 15.74 2.29 22.65
N ASP A 219 16.33 1.69 23.69
CA ASP A 219 15.58 0.92 24.68
C ASP A 219 14.51 1.75 25.41
N GLU A 220 14.77 3.04 25.67
CA GLU A 220 13.79 3.95 26.29
C GLU A 220 12.55 4.17 25.40
N CYS A 221 12.68 3.95 24.09
CA CYS A 221 11.59 4.11 23.12
C CYS A 221 10.87 2.78 22.81
N ARG A 222 11.21 1.67 23.50
CA ARG A 222 10.67 0.33 23.23
C ARG A 222 9.15 0.28 23.18
N ASN A 223 8.48 0.87 24.17
CA ASN A 223 7.00 0.90 24.21
C ASN A 223 6.40 1.69 23.05
N VAL A 224 7.05 2.79 22.64
CA VAL A 224 6.63 3.60 21.48
C VAL A 224 6.80 2.80 20.19
N LEU A 225 7.93 2.11 20.04
CA LEU A 225 8.20 1.26 18.88
C LEU A 225 7.18 0.12 18.75
N LEU A 226 6.88 -0.59 19.85
CA LEU A 226 5.89 -1.67 19.88
C LEU A 226 4.48 -1.15 19.55
N ALA A 227 4.10 0.04 20.04
CA ALA A 227 2.86 0.70 19.65
C ALA A 227 2.82 1.04 18.15
N CYS A 228 3.95 1.44 17.56
CA CYS A 228 4.04 1.72 16.12
C CYS A 228 3.95 0.46 15.26
N VAL A 229 4.53 -0.66 15.70
CA VAL A 229 4.34 -1.98 15.07
C VAL A 229 2.85 -2.40 15.11
N ALA A 230 2.09 -1.92 16.09
CA ALA A 230 0.64 -2.12 16.21
C ALA A 230 -0.24 -1.12 15.46
N SER A 231 0.35 -0.17 14.74
CA SER A 231 -0.39 0.94 14.14
C SER A 231 -1.44 0.48 13.11
N PRO A 232 -2.61 1.12 13.02
CA PRO A 232 -3.53 0.88 11.91
C PRO A 232 -2.95 1.32 10.56
N ASP A 233 -2.01 2.29 10.52
CA ASP A 233 -1.37 2.73 9.28
C ASP A 233 -0.25 1.76 8.85
N ILE A 234 -0.44 1.14 7.69
CA ILE A 234 0.50 0.18 7.08
C ILE A 234 1.92 0.73 6.90
N ARG A 235 2.07 2.02 6.59
CA ARG A 235 3.38 2.65 6.39
C ARG A 235 4.12 2.79 7.72
N VAL A 236 3.40 3.11 8.78
CA VAL A 236 3.96 3.17 10.13
C VAL A 236 4.37 1.78 10.59
N ARG A 237 3.53 0.74 10.37
CA ARG A 237 3.89 -0.64 10.72
C ARG A 237 5.13 -1.11 9.99
N ARG A 238 5.23 -0.87 8.67
CA ARG A 238 6.43 -1.23 7.87
C ARG A 238 7.68 -0.54 8.39
N PHE A 239 7.60 0.78 8.62
CA PHE A 239 8.72 1.56 9.14
C PHE A 239 9.17 1.04 10.51
N ALA A 240 8.22 0.88 11.44
CA ALA A 240 8.48 0.42 12.80
C ALA A 240 9.01 -1.03 12.84
N PHE A 241 8.45 -1.93 12.02
CA PHE A 241 8.95 -3.29 11.93
C PHE A 241 10.41 -3.33 11.46
N GLY A 242 10.77 -2.52 10.46
CA GLY A 242 12.16 -2.39 10.02
C GLY A 242 13.10 -1.96 11.16
N VAL A 243 12.71 -0.95 11.93
CA VAL A 243 13.48 -0.51 13.11
C VAL A 243 13.59 -1.61 14.16
N ALA A 244 12.49 -2.31 14.45
CA ALA A 244 12.46 -3.33 15.48
C ALA A 244 13.29 -4.57 15.13
N MET A 245 13.55 -4.83 13.84
CA MET A 245 14.45 -5.89 13.39
C MET A 245 15.93 -5.53 13.52
N GLU A 246 16.26 -4.24 13.50
CA GLU A 246 17.63 -3.72 13.67
C GLU A 246 18.00 -3.55 15.16
N ALA A 247 16.99 -3.33 16.02
CA ALA A 247 17.18 -3.11 17.44
C ALA A 247 17.39 -4.43 18.23
N PRO A 248 18.33 -4.47 19.19
CA PRO A 248 18.43 -5.58 20.14
C PRO A 248 17.11 -5.79 20.91
N SER A 249 16.60 -7.02 20.94
CA SER A 249 15.34 -7.33 21.64
C SER A 249 15.33 -8.73 22.24
N THR A 250 14.95 -8.82 23.51
CA THR A 250 14.69 -10.08 24.21
C THR A 250 13.34 -10.71 23.80
N GLU A 251 12.44 -9.95 23.19
CA GLU A 251 11.10 -10.38 22.74
C GLU A 251 11.04 -10.60 21.22
N LEU A 252 12.19 -10.72 20.58
CA LEU A 252 12.32 -10.80 19.12
C LEU A 252 11.46 -11.93 18.51
N VAL A 253 11.41 -13.09 19.15
CA VAL A 253 10.58 -14.23 18.68
C VAL A 253 9.10 -13.84 18.63
N HIS A 254 8.57 -13.27 19.72
CA HIS A 254 7.17 -12.84 19.78
C HIS A 254 6.85 -11.76 18.73
N LEU A 255 7.79 -10.84 18.51
CA LEU A 255 7.66 -9.82 17.47
C LEU A 255 7.61 -10.43 16.07
N LEU A 256 8.44 -11.44 15.78
CA LEU A 256 8.45 -12.15 14.49
C LEU A 256 7.15 -12.92 14.27
N GLU A 257 6.67 -13.67 15.28
CA GLU A 257 5.39 -14.40 15.20
C GLU A 257 4.22 -13.46 14.95
N ARG A 258 4.17 -12.33 15.66
CA ARG A 258 3.17 -11.30 15.44
C ARG A 258 3.24 -10.73 14.02
N ALA A 259 4.44 -10.46 13.51
CA ALA A 259 4.63 -9.92 12.17
C ALA A 259 4.27 -10.92 11.06
N LEU A 260 4.46 -12.22 11.30
CA LEU A 260 3.96 -13.29 10.43
C LEU A 260 2.42 -13.36 10.40
N GLY A 261 1.74 -12.81 11.40
CA GLY A 261 0.28 -12.62 11.40
C GLY A 261 -0.20 -11.30 10.80
N ASP A 262 0.68 -10.40 10.34
CA ASP A 262 0.26 -9.08 9.85
C ASP A 262 -0.59 -9.19 8.57
N PRO A 263 -1.65 -8.38 8.40
CA PRO A 263 -2.40 -8.34 7.15
C PRO A 263 -1.53 -7.93 5.94
N ASP A 264 -0.48 -7.14 6.15
CA ASP A 264 0.45 -6.73 5.10
C ASP A 264 1.39 -7.84 4.66
N THR A 265 1.38 -8.13 3.36
CA THR A 265 2.18 -9.21 2.77
C THR A 265 3.68 -8.93 2.83
N SER A 266 4.10 -7.66 2.79
CA SER A 266 5.52 -7.29 2.87
C SER A 266 6.07 -7.51 4.26
N ILE A 267 5.34 -7.11 5.32
CA ILE A 267 5.75 -7.38 6.71
C ILE A 267 5.89 -8.89 6.96
N ARG A 268 4.92 -9.71 6.51
CA ARG A 268 5.03 -11.17 6.66
C ARG A 268 6.27 -11.73 5.96
N LEU A 269 6.56 -11.29 4.74
CA LEU A 269 7.75 -11.73 4.01
C LEU A 269 9.05 -11.28 4.69
N TRP A 270 9.12 -10.04 5.18
CA TRP A 270 10.30 -9.55 5.91
C TRP A 270 10.50 -10.33 7.22
N ALA A 271 9.43 -10.63 7.95
CA ALA A 271 9.49 -11.48 9.14
C ALA A 271 9.97 -12.90 8.80
N ALA A 272 9.45 -13.48 7.72
CA ALA A 272 9.86 -14.80 7.25
C ALA A 272 11.35 -14.84 6.87
N GLN A 273 11.84 -13.81 6.16
CA GLN A 273 13.27 -13.64 5.84
C GLN A 273 14.12 -13.44 7.08
N ALA A 274 13.62 -12.71 8.08
CA ALA A 274 14.30 -12.52 9.34
C ALA A 274 14.39 -13.84 10.13
N VAL A 275 13.31 -14.62 10.20
CA VAL A 275 13.34 -15.98 10.80
C VAL A 275 14.32 -16.86 10.02
N SER A 276 14.24 -16.85 8.69
CA SER A 276 15.10 -17.68 7.84
C SER A 276 16.54 -17.17 7.72
N SER A 277 16.93 -15.99 8.19
CA SER A 277 18.34 -15.58 8.22
C SER A 277 19.05 -16.00 9.50
N ARG A 278 18.30 -16.48 10.49
CA ARG A 278 18.81 -16.84 11.81
C ARG A 278 19.25 -18.31 11.86
N PRO A 279 20.21 -18.64 12.77
CA PRO A 279 20.54 -20.03 13.06
C PRO A 279 19.29 -20.81 13.49
N PRO A 280 19.15 -22.09 13.09
CA PRO A 280 18.06 -22.93 13.55
C PRO A 280 18.05 -23.03 15.09
N ASP A 281 16.94 -22.61 15.70
CA ASP A 281 16.69 -22.64 17.13
C ASP A 281 15.25 -23.15 17.35
N ARG A 282 15.06 -23.97 18.38
CA ARG A 282 13.74 -24.46 18.82
C ARG A 282 12.80 -23.32 19.20
N SER A 283 13.32 -22.17 19.65
CA SER A 283 12.53 -20.98 19.94
C SER A 283 11.77 -20.44 18.71
N LEU A 284 12.23 -20.75 17.49
CA LEU A 284 11.61 -20.28 16.24
C LEU A 284 10.54 -21.22 15.68
N LEU A 285 10.29 -22.39 16.30
CA LEU A 285 9.38 -23.40 15.74
C LEU A 285 7.95 -22.87 15.57
N GLY A 286 7.46 -22.02 16.48
CA GLY A 286 6.15 -21.37 16.34
C GLY A 286 6.07 -20.47 15.09
N ALA A 287 7.10 -19.65 14.87
CA ALA A 287 7.23 -18.82 13.67
C ALA A 287 7.33 -19.66 12.39
N ILE A 288 8.10 -20.75 12.39
CA ILE A 288 8.22 -21.67 11.25
C ILE A 288 6.85 -22.31 10.91
N GLN A 289 6.10 -22.75 11.92
CA GLN A 289 4.76 -23.32 11.70
C GLN A 289 3.81 -22.31 11.05
N LEU A 290 3.84 -21.04 11.47
CA LEU A 290 3.07 -19.96 10.83
C LEU A 290 3.49 -19.78 9.37
N MET A 291 4.80 -19.78 9.10
CA MET A 291 5.34 -19.60 7.75
C MET A 291 4.94 -20.74 6.80
N GLU A 292 4.96 -21.99 7.26
CA GLU A 292 4.58 -23.18 6.46
C GLU A 292 3.12 -23.13 5.99
N HIS A 293 2.24 -22.52 6.77
CA HIS A 293 0.81 -22.44 6.49
C HIS A 293 0.41 -21.12 5.79
N ASP A 294 1.35 -20.19 5.56
CA ASP A 294 1.05 -18.91 4.93
C ASP A 294 0.49 -19.08 3.51
N HIS A 295 -0.44 -18.22 3.15
CA HIS A 295 -1.02 -18.17 1.81
C HIS A 295 0.01 -17.78 0.73
N LEU A 296 1.00 -16.97 1.07
CA LEU A 296 2.07 -16.50 0.20
C LEU A 296 3.16 -17.57 0.07
N MET A 297 3.40 -18.01 -1.16
CA MET A 297 4.50 -18.92 -1.45
C MET A 297 5.87 -18.40 -1.00
N PRO A 298 6.23 -17.11 -1.19
CA PRO A 298 7.53 -16.61 -0.72
C PRO A 298 7.76 -16.82 0.78
N VAL A 299 6.72 -16.72 1.61
CA VAL A 299 6.81 -16.95 3.06
C VAL A 299 7.04 -18.44 3.35
N ARG A 300 6.26 -19.34 2.72
CA ARG A 300 6.45 -20.79 2.85
C ARG A 300 7.83 -21.25 2.39
N ARG A 301 8.37 -20.61 1.35
CA ARG A 301 9.73 -20.89 0.84
C ARG A 301 10.80 -20.56 1.87
N GLU A 302 10.65 -19.45 2.59
CA GLU A 302 11.60 -19.11 3.66
C GLU A 302 11.58 -20.15 4.81
N ALA A 303 10.42 -20.78 5.08
CA ALA A 303 10.34 -21.91 6.02
C ALA A 303 11.10 -23.13 5.49
N LEU A 304 10.90 -23.49 4.23
CA LEU A 304 11.63 -24.58 3.59
C LEU A 304 13.15 -24.35 3.65
N ARG A 305 13.61 -23.13 3.37
CA ARG A 305 15.03 -22.77 3.43
C ARG A 305 15.60 -22.86 4.83
N TRP A 306 14.81 -22.55 5.85
CA TRP A 306 15.20 -22.76 7.24
C TRP A 306 15.43 -24.25 7.52
N HIS A 307 14.53 -25.13 7.08
CA HIS A 307 14.68 -26.59 7.21
C HIS A 307 15.87 -27.15 6.42
N VAL A 308 16.11 -26.64 5.21
CA VAL A 308 17.22 -27.08 4.35
C VAL A 308 18.59 -26.83 4.97
N ARG A 309 18.73 -25.81 5.82
CA ARG A 309 19.96 -25.55 6.57
C ARG A 309 20.16 -26.46 7.78
N GLN A 310 19.12 -27.18 8.20
CA GLN A 310 19.26 -28.25 9.18
C GLN A 310 19.80 -29.51 8.50
N SER A 311 20.11 -30.54 9.29
CA SER A 311 20.58 -31.83 8.78
C SER A 311 19.69 -32.97 9.32
N GLY A 312 19.69 -34.10 8.63
CA GLY A 312 18.94 -35.30 9.04
C GLY A 312 17.48 -35.31 8.58
N ASP A 313 16.69 -36.17 9.22
CA ASP A 313 15.35 -36.56 8.77
C ASP A 313 14.37 -35.37 8.66
N ALA A 314 14.50 -34.37 9.54
CA ALA A 314 13.66 -33.18 9.50
C ALA A 314 13.81 -32.38 8.19
N ARG A 315 15.03 -32.33 7.62
CA ARG A 315 15.30 -31.71 6.31
C ARG A 315 14.60 -32.49 5.20
N GLU A 316 14.76 -33.81 5.19
CA GLU A 316 14.17 -34.67 4.17
C GLU A 316 12.64 -34.60 4.20
N GLN A 317 12.04 -34.69 5.39
CA GLN A 317 10.59 -34.59 5.56
C GLN A 317 10.04 -33.24 5.08
N ALA A 318 10.71 -32.13 5.41
CA ALA A 318 10.29 -30.80 4.94
C ALA A 318 10.37 -30.68 3.40
N LEU A 319 11.40 -31.27 2.79
CA LEU A 319 11.54 -31.32 1.33
C LEU A 319 10.44 -32.16 0.67
N GLU A 320 10.11 -33.34 1.23
CA GLU A 320 9.02 -34.17 0.73
C GLU A 320 7.65 -33.48 0.83
N VAL A 321 7.39 -32.76 1.93
CA VAL A 321 6.18 -31.94 2.08
C VAL A 321 6.15 -30.83 1.02
N ALA A 322 7.28 -30.18 0.76
CA ALA A 322 7.38 -29.11 -0.24
C ALA A 322 7.21 -29.59 -1.70
N LEU A 323 7.48 -30.86 -2.00
CA LEU A 323 7.14 -31.47 -3.30
C LEU A 323 5.62 -31.41 -3.57
N LEU A 324 4.82 -31.49 -2.52
CA LEU A 324 3.35 -31.50 -2.61
C LEU A 324 2.75 -30.07 -2.56
N ASP A 325 3.57 -29.03 -2.48
CA ASP A 325 3.06 -27.65 -2.48
C ASP A 325 2.41 -27.31 -3.84
N PRO A 326 1.23 -26.65 -3.85
CA PRO A 326 0.54 -26.33 -5.10
C PRO A 326 1.27 -25.29 -5.97
N HIS A 327 2.27 -24.58 -5.45
CA HIS A 327 3.03 -23.60 -6.21
C HIS A 327 4.28 -24.26 -6.84
N PRO A 328 4.46 -24.23 -8.17
CA PRO A 328 5.54 -24.97 -8.85
C PRO A 328 6.96 -24.67 -8.34
N SER A 329 7.24 -23.42 -7.95
CA SER A 329 8.55 -23.03 -7.41
C SER A 329 8.94 -23.77 -6.13
N MET A 330 7.98 -24.11 -5.26
CA MET A 330 8.27 -24.86 -4.03
C MET A 330 8.71 -26.28 -4.37
N ALA A 331 7.97 -26.98 -5.23
CA ALA A 331 8.32 -28.32 -5.68
C ALA A 331 9.61 -28.35 -6.51
N ALA A 332 9.90 -27.29 -7.29
CA ALA A 332 11.15 -27.16 -8.02
C ALA A 332 12.36 -27.03 -7.07
N GLU A 333 12.26 -26.17 -6.06
CA GLU A 333 13.32 -25.96 -5.06
C GLU A 333 13.52 -27.21 -4.19
N ALA A 334 12.43 -27.90 -3.81
CA ALA A 334 12.51 -29.18 -3.11
C ALA A 334 13.25 -30.25 -3.93
N ARG A 335 12.90 -30.42 -5.22
CA ARG A 335 13.61 -31.35 -6.11
C ARG A 335 15.08 -31.01 -6.26
N TYR A 336 15.41 -29.73 -6.35
CA TYR A 336 16.79 -29.26 -6.43
C TYR A 336 17.61 -29.74 -5.22
N TYR A 337 17.15 -29.46 -4.00
CA TYR A 337 17.85 -29.86 -2.78
C TYR A 337 17.86 -31.37 -2.51
N LEU A 338 16.81 -32.10 -2.92
CA LEU A 338 16.79 -33.55 -2.85
C LEU A 338 17.77 -34.19 -3.84
N SER A 339 18.06 -33.51 -4.95
CA SER A 339 18.98 -34.01 -5.99
C SER A 339 20.44 -33.59 -5.76
N GLU A 340 20.73 -32.85 -4.69
CA GLU A 340 22.06 -32.28 -4.42
C GLU A 340 23.14 -33.35 -4.26
N SER A 341 22.80 -34.48 -3.62
CA SER A 341 23.73 -35.61 -3.43
C SER A 341 23.71 -36.63 -4.57
N SER A 342 22.58 -36.75 -5.28
CA SER A 342 22.43 -37.65 -6.42
C SER A 342 21.17 -37.31 -7.23
N PRO A 343 21.19 -37.47 -8.57
CA PRO A 343 19.98 -37.34 -9.38
C PRO A 343 18.89 -38.29 -8.92
N ARG A 344 17.66 -37.79 -8.76
CA ARG A 344 16.49 -38.59 -8.35
C ARG A 344 15.39 -38.53 -9.40
N ASP A 345 14.72 -39.66 -9.62
CA ASP A 345 13.44 -39.70 -10.33
C ASP A 345 12.30 -39.43 -9.34
N PHE A 346 11.56 -38.35 -9.59
CA PHE A 346 10.45 -37.91 -8.73
C PHE A 346 9.08 -38.41 -9.22
N ALA A 347 8.97 -38.94 -10.44
CA ALA A 347 7.68 -39.45 -10.93
C ALA A 347 7.10 -40.57 -10.03
N PRO A 348 7.89 -41.56 -9.55
CA PRO A 348 7.39 -42.58 -8.63
C PRO A 348 6.84 -42.01 -7.32
N PHE A 349 7.43 -40.92 -6.81
CA PHE A 349 6.93 -40.24 -5.62
C PHE A 349 5.53 -39.67 -5.86
N TYR A 350 5.34 -38.92 -6.93
CA TYR A 350 4.03 -38.33 -7.24
C TYR A 350 2.97 -39.39 -7.58
N ARG A 351 3.34 -40.50 -8.25
CA ARG A 351 2.43 -41.64 -8.48
C ARG A 351 1.89 -42.21 -7.17
N ARG A 352 2.75 -42.42 -6.17
CA ARG A 352 2.33 -42.90 -4.85
C ARG A 352 1.50 -41.84 -4.13
N ALA A 353 1.91 -40.58 -4.18
CA ALA A 353 1.19 -39.48 -3.54
C ALA A 353 -0.23 -39.29 -4.09
N LEU A 354 -0.47 -39.54 -5.39
CA LEU A 354 -1.82 -39.43 -5.98
C LEU A 354 -2.86 -40.33 -5.31
N ALA A 355 -2.46 -41.43 -4.66
CA ALA A 355 -3.39 -42.35 -4.01
C ALA A 355 -3.97 -41.78 -2.70
N VAL A 356 -3.29 -40.81 -2.08
CA VAL A 356 -3.61 -40.31 -0.72
C VAL A 356 -3.71 -38.79 -0.64
N ALA A 357 -3.23 -38.07 -1.66
CA ALA A 357 -3.19 -36.61 -1.62
C ALA A 357 -4.59 -36.01 -1.79
N GLU A 358 -4.90 -35.02 -0.96
CA GLU A 358 -6.16 -34.28 -1.00
C GLU A 358 -5.92 -32.76 -1.04
N GLY A 359 -6.98 -32.00 -1.34
CA GLY A 359 -6.98 -30.54 -1.22
C GLY A 359 -5.82 -29.85 -1.97
N ARG A 360 -4.97 -29.11 -1.23
CA ARG A 360 -3.80 -28.40 -1.78
C ARG A 360 -2.71 -29.36 -2.22
N ALA A 361 -2.47 -30.43 -1.47
CA ALA A 361 -1.45 -31.43 -1.78
C ALA A 361 -1.76 -32.17 -3.08
N LEU A 362 -3.03 -32.46 -3.36
CA LEU A 362 -3.44 -33.07 -4.63
C LEU A 362 -3.11 -32.18 -5.83
N VAL A 363 -3.34 -30.87 -5.72
CA VAL A 363 -2.99 -29.91 -6.78
C VAL A 363 -1.48 -29.89 -7.02
N GLY A 364 -0.66 -29.87 -5.95
CA GLY A 364 0.79 -29.96 -6.06
C GLY A 364 1.24 -31.28 -6.68
N THR A 365 0.65 -32.40 -6.25
CA THR A 365 0.95 -33.75 -6.77
C THR A 365 0.68 -33.86 -8.27
N LEU A 366 -0.48 -33.40 -8.75
CA LEU A 366 -0.82 -33.40 -10.17
C LEU A 366 0.17 -32.55 -10.97
N THR A 367 0.50 -31.37 -10.44
CA THR A 367 1.46 -30.45 -11.08
C THR A 367 2.85 -31.09 -11.15
N GLY A 368 3.31 -31.69 -10.05
CA GLY A 368 4.59 -32.38 -9.96
C GLY A 368 4.69 -33.56 -10.92
N LEU A 369 3.66 -34.42 -10.98
CA LEU A 369 3.62 -35.53 -11.95
C LEU A 369 3.60 -35.01 -13.40
N GLY A 370 2.93 -33.90 -13.67
CA GLY A 370 2.97 -33.26 -14.98
C GLY A 370 4.36 -32.74 -15.39
N GLU A 371 5.23 -32.47 -14.42
CA GLU A 371 6.57 -31.96 -14.65
C GLU A 371 7.66 -33.04 -14.70
N THR A 372 7.43 -34.17 -14.05
CA THR A 372 8.44 -35.23 -13.93
C THR A 372 8.03 -36.53 -14.59
N GLY A 373 6.73 -36.73 -14.81
CA GLY A 373 6.17 -37.93 -15.43
C GLY A 373 6.29 -37.94 -16.95
N GLY A 374 5.88 -39.07 -17.53
CA GLY A 374 5.87 -39.29 -18.98
C GLY A 374 4.47 -39.53 -19.53
N ALA A 375 4.35 -39.76 -20.84
CA ALA A 375 3.05 -39.96 -21.50
C ALA A 375 2.21 -41.11 -20.91
N SER A 376 2.86 -42.15 -20.38
CA SER A 376 2.19 -43.29 -19.71
C SER A 376 1.42 -42.86 -18.46
N ASP A 377 1.83 -41.76 -17.80
CA ASP A 377 1.18 -41.24 -16.60
C ASP A 377 -0.15 -40.53 -16.90
N GLY A 378 -0.45 -40.27 -18.17
CA GLY A 378 -1.71 -39.64 -18.59
C GLY A 378 -2.95 -40.40 -18.11
N VAL A 379 -2.88 -41.74 -18.01
CA VAL A 379 -3.97 -42.58 -17.49
C VAL A 379 -4.30 -42.24 -16.04
N LEU A 380 -3.28 -41.93 -15.22
CA LEU A 380 -3.45 -41.59 -13.79
C LEU A 380 -4.08 -40.20 -13.60
N LEU A 381 -3.94 -39.30 -14.57
CA LEU A 381 -4.47 -37.94 -14.50
C LEU A 381 -5.93 -37.84 -14.94
N ARG A 382 -6.41 -38.76 -15.80
CA ARG A 382 -7.76 -38.73 -16.38
C ARG A 382 -8.90 -38.60 -15.35
N PRO A 383 -8.91 -39.34 -14.22
CA PRO A 383 -9.98 -39.22 -13.22
C PRO A 383 -10.11 -37.81 -12.64
N TYR A 384 -9.02 -37.04 -12.62
CA TYR A 384 -8.99 -35.71 -12.01
C TYR A 384 -9.50 -34.61 -12.95
N LEU A 385 -9.69 -34.91 -14.24
CA LEU A 385 -10.25 -33.96 -15.21
C LEU A 385 -11.73 -33.67 -14.95
N SER A 386 -12.47 -34.57 -14.29
CA SER A 386 -13.87 -34.42 -13.90
C SER A 386 -14.06 -34.20 -12.39
N HIS A 387 -12.98 -33.92 -11.65
CA HIS A 387 -13.02 -33.74 -10.21
C HIS A 387 -13.94 -32.57 -9.78
N THR A 388 -14.60 -32.68 -8.62
CA THR A 388 -15.54 -31.67 -8.10
C THR A 388 -14.90 -30.28 -7.96
N SER A 389 -13.67 -30.23 -7.42
CA SER A 389 -12.88 -29.01 -7.29
C SER A 389 -12.33 -28.50 -8.63
N PRO A 390 -12.63 -27.25 -9.04
CA PRO A 390 -12.11 -26.66 -10.28
C PRO A 390 -10.60 -26.40 -10.25
N ARG A 391 -9.99 -26.31 -9.05
CA ARG A 391 -8.53 -26.19 -8.93
C ARG A 391 -7.83 -27.49 -9.34
N VAL A 392 -8.42 -28.63 -8.94
CA VAL A 392 -7.93 -29.97 -9.28
C VAL A 392 -8.09 -30.24 -10.77
N ARG A 393 -9.27 -29.96 -11.35
CA ARG A 393 -9.49 -30.10 -12.81
C ARG A 393 -8.49 -29.29 -13.63
N ALA A 394 -8.27 -28.03 -13.27
CA ALA A 394 -7.31 -27.17 -13.96
C ALA A 394 -5.85 -27.65 -13.81
N ALA A 395 -5.48 -28.22 -12.67
CA ALA A 395 -4.14 -28.80 -12.46
C ALA A 395 -3.96 -30.09 -13.26
N ALA A 396 -4.94 -30.98 -13.23
CA ALA A 396 -4.96 -32.21 -14.03
C ALA A 396 -4.87 -31.91 -15.54
N LEU A 397 -5.62 -30.91 -16.03
CA LEU A 397 -5.58 -30.49 -17.43
C LEU A 397 -4.19 -29.98 -17.85
N ARG A 398 -3.54 -29.17 -17.00
CA ARG A 398 -2.15 -28.71 -17.25
C ARG A 398 -1.17 -29.86 -17.26
N ALA A 399 -1.26 -30.74 -16.27
CA ALA A 399 -0.38 -31.89 -16.14
C ALA A 399 -0.53 -32.82 -17.34
N PHE A 400 -1.76 -33.14 -17.73
CA PHE A 400 -2.08 -34.00 -18.87
C PHE A 400 -1.58 -33.39 -20.19
N ALA A 401 -1.85 -32.11 -20.43
CA ALA A 401 -1.37 -31.41 -21.63
C ALA A 401 0.17 -31.39 -21.73
N ARG A 402 0.87 -31.35 -20.60
CA ARG A 402 2.33 -31.31 -20.55
C ARG A 402 2.98 -32.65 -20.87
N ILE A 403 2.43 -33.75 -20.35
CA ILE A 403 2.99 -35.10 -20.54
C ILE A 403 2.42 -35.80 -21.78
N THR A 404 1.32 -35.29 -22.35
CA THR A 404 0.69 -35.83 -23.57
C THR A 404 0.58 -34.72 -24.63
N PRO A 405 1.67 -34.39 -25.34
CA PRO A 405 1.66 -33.34 -26.37
C PRO A 405 0.63 -33.57 -27.49
N GLU A 406 0.34 -34.84 -27.80
CA GLU A 406 -0.66 -35.24 -28.79
C GLU A 406 -2.09 -35.33 -28.25
N ALA A 407 -2.36 -34.75 -27.07
CA ALA A 407 -3.69 -34.76 -26.46
C ALA A 407 -4.77 -34.30 -27.46
N PRO A 408 -5.93 -34.99 -27.52
CA PRO A 408 -6.98 -34.69 -28.48
C PRO A 408 -7.54 -33.29 -28.24
N ALA A 409 -7.85 -32.56 -29.32
CA ALA A 409 -8.40 -31.20 -29.23
C ALA A 409 -9.74 -31.19 -28.45
N ASP A 410 -10.53 -32.26 -28.58
CA ASP A 410 -11.82 -32.45 -27.90
C ASP A 410 -11.72 -32.38 -26.38
N LEU A 411 -10.57 -32.78 -25.80
CA LEU A 411 -10.31 -32.63 -24.37
C LEU A 411 -10.36 -31.14 -23.96
N PHE A 412 -9.68 -30.29 -24.73
CA PHE A 412 -9.60 -28.87 -24.45
C PHE A 412 -10.90 -28.16 -24.82
N LEU A 413 -11.62 -28.61 -25.85
CA LEU A 413 -12.96 -28.12 -26.17
C LEU A 413 -13.94 -28.42 -25.02
N ALA A 414 -13.98 -29.66 -24.52
CA ALA A 414 -14.81 -30.02 -23.37
C ALA A 414 -14.47 -29.17 -22.14
N ALA A 415 -13.18 -28.98 -21.85
CA ALA A 415 -12.73 -28.13 -20.74
C ALA A 415 -13.00 -26.63 -20.97
N LEU A 416 -13.13 -26.18 -22.21
CA LEU A 416 -13.50 -24.80 -22.56
C LEU A 416 -14.92 -24.49 -22.06
N HIS A 417 -15.83 -25.47 -22.13
CA HIS A 417 -17.22 -25.38 -21.65
C HIS A 417 -17.38 -25.62 -20.14
N ASP A 418 -16.29 -25.76 -19.38
CA ASP A 418 -16.37 -25.97 -17.94
C ASP A 418 -17.05 -24.78 -17.23
N THR A 419 -17.90 -25.09 -16.23
CA THR A 419 -18.64 -24.09 -15.44
C THR A 419 -17.72 -23.14 -14.66
N SER A 420 -16.47 -23.53 -14.43
CA SER A 420 -15.45 -22.70 -13.80
C SER A 420 -14.65 -21.92 -14.83
N SER A 421 -14.68 -20.59 -14.72
CA SER A 421 -13.83 -19.68 -15.50
C SER A 421 -12.33 -20.02 -15.43
N ARG A 422 -11.86 -20.62 -14.33
CA ARG A 422 -10.47 -21.07 -14.18
C ARG A 422 -10.12 -22.23 -15.11
N VAL A 423 -11.01 -23.20 -15.26
CA VAL A 423 -10.78 -24.39 -16.08
C VAL A 423 -10.89 -24.01 -17.55
N SER A 424 -11.97 -23.31 -17.93
CA SER A 424 -12.16 -22.76 -19.27
C SER A 424 -10.99 -21.88 -19.72
N GLY A 425 -10.53 -20.95 -18.86
CA GLY A 425 -9.36 -20.13 -19.16
C GLY A 425 -8.05 -20.91 -19.21
N THR A 426 -7.95 -22.05 -18.51
CA THR A 426 -6.80 -22.96 -18.62
C THR A 426 -6.83 -23.73 -19.94
N ALA A 427 -8.01 -24.22 -20.35
CA ALA A 427 -8.21 -24.87 -21.64
C ALA A 427 -7.82 -23.95 -22.81
N ARG A 428 -8.28 -22.69 -22.79
CA ARG A 428 -7.88 -21.68 -23.78
C ARG A 428 -6.36 -21.52 -23.89
N ARG A 429 -5.66 -21.40 -22.76
CA ARG A 429 -4.20 -21.19 -22.77
C ARG A 429 -3.42 -22.40 -23.27
N LEU A 430 -3.94 -23.61 -23.03
CA LEU A 430 -3.29 -24.87 -23.40
C LEU A 430 -3.74 -25.39 -24.77
N PHE A 431 -4.76 -24.76 -25.38
CA PHE A 431 -5.31 -25.23 -26.64
C PHE A 431 -4.20 -25.30 -27.71
N PRO A 432 -4.02 -26.45 -28.39
CA PRO A 432 -2.97 -26.58 -29.40
C PRO A 432 -3.19 -25.61 -30.56
N LYS A 433 -2.29 -24.61 -30.71
CA LYS A 433 -2.43 -23.55 -31.72
C LYS A 433 -2.63 -24.09 -33.14
N GLY A 434 -1.93 -25.17 -33.49
CA GLY A 434 -2.04 -25.82 -34.81
C GLY A 434 -3.39 -26.50 -35.07
N ARG A 435 -4.26 -26.65 -34.05
CA ARG A 435 -5.58 -27.31 -34.16
C ARG A 435 -6.74 -26.32 -34.06
N VAL A 436 -6.48 -25.01 -33.87
CA VAL A 436 -7.53 -23.98 -33.75
C VAL A 436 -8.37 -23.90 -35.03
N LEU A 437 -7.74 -23.93 -36.21
CA LEU A 437 -8.45 -23.88 -37.49
C LEU A 437 -9.34 -25.13 -37.69
N THR A 438 -8.83 -26.32 -37.35
CA THR A 438 -9.57 -27.57 -37.47
C THR A 438 -10.76 -27.64 -36.51
N ALA A 439 -10.61 -27.07 -35.31
CA ALA A 439 -11.66 -26.99 -34.29
C ALA A 439 -12.52 -25.72 -34.38
N ARG A 440 -12.36 -24.90 -35.44
CA ARG A 440 -13.05 -23.62 -35.58
C ARG A 440 -14.57 -23.73 -35.43
N PRO A 441 -15.27 -24.71 -36.03
CA PRO A 441 -16.73 -24.83 -35.87
C PRO A 441 -17.16 -24.95 -34.41
N GLN A 442 -16.50 -25.81 -33.64
CA GLN A 442 -16.81 -26.03 -32.23
C GLN A 442 -16.47 -24.80 -31.37
N ILE A 443 -15.39 -24.09 -31.70
CA ILE A 443 -15.03 -22.86 -30.98
C ILE A 443 -16.02 -21.73 -31.32
N MET A 444 -16.49 -21.63 -32.56
CA MET A 444 -17.55 -20.69 -32.95
C MET A 444 -18.85 -20.99 -32.21
N GLU A 445 -19.26 -22.26 -32.13
CA GLU A 445 -20.42 -22.68 -31.34
C GLU A 445 -20.27 -22.30 -29.87
N ALA A 446 -19.07 -22.49 -29.27
CA ALA A 446 -18.80 -22.06 -27.90
C ALA A 446 -18.85 -20.54 -27.71
N TYR A 447 -18.50 -19.76 -28.74
CA TYR A 447 -18.60 -18.31 -28.75
C TYR A 447 -20.06 -17.84 -28.85
N GLU A 448 -20.84 -18.40 -29.77
CA GLU A 448 -22.21 -17.98 -30.07
C GLU A 448 -23.23 -18.51 -29.05
N GLN A 449 -23.08 -19.77 -28.62
CA GLN A 449 -24.07 -20.50 -27.84
C GLN A 449 -23.56 -20.90 -26.45
N GLY A 450 -22.34 -20.46 -26.07
CA GLY A 450 -21.78 -20.75 -24.76
C GLY A 450 -22.68 -20.25 -23.63
N VAL A 451 -23.15 -21.16 -22.79
CA VAL A 451 -24.03 -20.87 -21.64
C VAL A 451 -23.40 -19.83 -20.72
N GLU A 452 -22.17 -20.10 -20.28
CA GLU A 452 -21.45 -19.24 -19.36
C GLU A 452 -20.70 -18.13 -20.10
N ARG A 453 -20.70 -16.93 -19.52
CA ARG A 453 -20.04 -15.76 -20.10
C ARG A 453 -18.55 -15.98 -20.38
N HIS A 454 -17.82 -16.60 -19.45
CA HIS A 454 -16.39 -16.84 -19.63
C HIS A 454 -16.09 -17.82 -20.76
N VAL A 455 -17.02 -18.73 -21.11
CA VAL A 455 -16.85 -19.67 -22.22
C VAL A 455 -16.80 -18.88 -23.52
N ARG A 456 -17.77 -17.98 -23.72
CA ARG A 456 -17.81 -17.10 -24.90
C ARG A 456 -16.56 -16.25 -25.04
N VAL A 457 -16.15 -15.59 -23.95
CA VAL A 457 -14.91 -14.78 -23.91
C VAL A 457 -13.67 -15.62 -24.22
N ASN A 458 -13.56 -16.82 -23.65
CA ASN A 458 -12.41 -17.67 -23.87
C ASN A 458 -12.37 -18.26 -25.29
N ALA A 459 -13.54 -18.63 -25.85
CA ALA A 459 -13.69 -19.10 -27.21
C ALA A 459 -13.30 -18.00 -28.21
N PHE A 460 -13.81 -16.78 -28.02
CA PHE A 460 -13.38 -15.61 -28.77
C PHE A 460 -11.85 -15.43 -28.72
N GLY A 461 -11.26 -15.50 -27.52
CA GLY A 461 -9.82 -15.42 -27.35
C GLY A 461 -9.00 -16.57 -27.95
N LEU A 462 -9.61 -17.67 -28.40
CA LEU A 462 -8.98 -18.69 -29.25
C LEU A 462 -9.11 -18.30 -30.72
N LEU A 463 -10.29 -17.85 -31.13
CA LEU A 463 -10.58 -17.44 -32.49
C LEU A 463 -9.70 -16.27 -32.94
N THR A 464 -9.28 -15.38 -32.03
CA THR A 464 -8.37 -14.28 -32.36
C THR A 464 -6.89 -14.68 -32.47
N GLN A 465 -6.55 -15.96 -32.30
CA GLN A 465 -5.16 -16.46 -32.40
C GLN A 465 -4.77 -16.91 -33.81
N VAL A 466 -5.71 -16.88 -34.77
CA VAL A 466 -5.47 -17.19 -36.18
C VAL A 466 -4.99 -15.94 -36.92
N ASN A 467 -4.77 -16.04 -38.24
CA ASN A 467 -4.28 -14.90 -39.02
C ASN A 467 -5.25 -13.69 -38.96
N ARG A 468 -4.73 -12.50 -39.28
CA ARG A 468 -5.48 -11.23 -39.16
C ARG A 468 -6.73 -11.17 -40.05
N TRP A 469 -6.72 -11.84 -41.19
CA TRP A 469 -7.83 -11.80 -42.15
C TRP A 469 -9.01 -12.65 -41.71
N ASP A 470 -8.75 -13.81 -41.10
CA ASP A 470 -9.77 -14.64 -40.46
C ASP A 470 -10.33 -14.03 -39.17
N THR A 471 -9.53 -13.19 -38.50
CA THR A 471 -9.90 -12.55 -37.23
C THR A 471 -10.79 -11.32 -37.43
N LEU A 472 -10.60 -10.56 -38.51
CA LEU A 472 -11.29 -9.27 -38.73
C LEU A 472 -12.82 -9.37 -38.74
N PRO A 473 -13.47 -10.33 -39.45
CA PRO A 473 -14.93 -10.48 -39.39
C PRO A 473 -15.45 -10.78 -37.99
N LEU A 474 -14.69 -11.55 -37.21
CA LEU A 474 -15.07 -11.92 -35.83
C LEU A 474 -14.95 -10.74 -34.87
N LEU A 475 -13.94 -9.88 -35.04
CA LEU A 475 -13.83 -8.64 -34.28
C LEU A 475 -15.00 -7.69 -34.57
N LEU A 476 -15.42 -7.59 -35.84
CA LEU A 476 -16.57 -6.77 -36.22
C LEU A 476 -17.87 -7.31 -35.62
N GLN A 477 -18.08 -8.63 -35.67
CA GLN A 477 -19.23 -9.28 -35.04
C GLN A 477 -19.23 -9.15 -33.50
N ALA A 478 -18.06 -9.15 -32.87
CA ALA A 478 -17.94 -8.93 -31.43
C ALA A 478 -18.33 -7.50 -31.02
N LEU A 479 -18.01 -6.48 -31.83
CA LEU A 479 -18.44 -5.09 -31.55
C LEU A 479 -19.96 -4.91 -31.54
N GLU A 480 -20.68 -5.78 -32.25
CA GLU A 480 -22.16 -5.79 -32.28
C GLU A 480 -22.76 -6.70 -31.19
N HIS A 481 -21.93 -7.35 -30.37
CA HIS A 481 -22.39 -8.31 -29.38
C HIS A 481 -23.12 -7.60 -28.21
N PRO A 482 -24.30 -8.09 -27.77
CA PRO A 482 -25.12 -7.42 -26.75
C PRO A 482 -24.49 -7.41 -25.33
N ASP A 483 -23.46 -8.22 -25.11
CA ASP A 483 -22.69 -8.26 -23.85
C ASP A 483 -21.42 -7.38 -23.95
N PRO A 484 -21.32 -6.26 -23.21
CA PRO A 484 -20.24 -5.27 -23.33
C PRO A 484 -18.89 -5.71 -22.75
N HIS A 485 -18.77 -6.93 -22.22
CA HIS A 485 -17.45 -7.51 -21.89
C HIS A 485 -17.01 -8.58 -22.89
N VAL A 486 -17.88 -8.94 -23.84
CA VAL A 486 -17.55 -9.78 -25.00
C VAL A 486 -17.25 -8.91 -26.22
N ALA A 487 -18.00 -7.81 -26.39
CA ALA A 487 -17.63 -6.66 -27.22
C ALA A 487 -16.41 -5.93 -26.63
#